data_AF-A0AAV5ACA8-F1
#
_entry.id   AF-A0AAV5ACA8-F1
#
_cell.length_a   1.000
_cell.length_b   1.000
_cell.length_c   1.000
_cell.angle_alpha   90.00
_cell.angle_beta   90.00
_cell.angle_gamma   90.00
#
_symmetry.space_group_name_H-M   'P 1'
#
loop_
_entity.id
_entity.type
_entity.pdbx_description
1 polymer ?
#
loop_
_entity_poly.entity_id
_entity_poly.type
_entity_poly.pdbx_seq_one_letter_code
_entity_poly.pdbx_strand_id
1 'polypeptide(L)'
;MVNKFNADAELLDDLNDHWTAKSHKKERNELIEWMQELALVKRLRVTFLSGDVHCAAVGLLKTLAKPKEDSVSPGQDHRYMLNVVTSAIVNTPPPNGVLTMVGLLADKKHRTMHYTDTDECMVPLFERDVNGSAPKSRFIMGRRNWCQVQYDEVTGGLDFRIRVEREKGIGATVE
;
A
#
# COMPACT_ATOMS: atom_id res chain seq x y z
N MET A 1 6.28 36.51 -4.45
CA MET A 1 7.35 36.05 -3.55
C MET A 1 6.86 34.73 -2.95
N VAL A 2 7.18 33.59 -3.58
CA VAL A 2 6.72 32.27 -3.12
C VAL A 2 7.83 31.74 -2.21
N ASN A 3 7.49 31.51 -0.94
CA ASN A 3 8.44 31.06 0.06
C ASN A 3 8.90 29.63 -0.32
N LYS A 4 10.13 29.50 -0.84
CA LYS A 4 10.74 28.22 -1.27
C LYS A 4 11.19 27.33 -0.10
N PHE A 5 10.93 27.74 1.15
CA PHE A 5 11.36 27.04 2.37
C PHE A 5 10.32 26.07 2.96
N ASN A 6 9.12 25.94 2.38
CA ASN A 6 8.04 25.13 2.99
C ASN A 6 7.95 23.68 2.47
N ALA A 7 8.34 23.41 1.22
CA ALA A 7 8.09 22.10 0.61
C ALA A 7 8.96 20.98 1.21
N ASP A 8 10.20 21.28 1.62
CA ASP A 8 11.09 20.30 2.23
C ASP A 8 10.69 19.99 3.68
N ALA A 9 10.18 20.99 4.41
CA ALA A 9 9.67 20.81 5.76
C ALA A 9 8.37 19.98 5.77
N GLU A 10 7.44 20.27 4.85
CA GLU A 10 6.19 19.51 4.64
C GLU A 10 6.49 18.06 4.24
N LEU A 11 7.45 17.83 3.33
CA LEU A 11 7.88 16.48 2.97
C LEU A 11 8.50 15.70 4.15
N LEU A 12 9.30 16.36 4.99
CA LEU A 12 9.88 15.72 6.17
C LEU A 12 8.81 15.38 7.22
N ASP A 13 7.79 16.21 7.32
CA ASP A 13 6.62 15.98 8.17
C ASP A 13 5.83 14.76 7.67
N ASP A 14 5.46 14.73 6.38
CA ASP A 14 4.78 13.61 5.73
C ASP A 14 5.53 12.27 5.92
N LEU A 15 6.86 12.31 5.81
CA LEU A 15 7.71 11.12 5.99
C LEU A 15 7.76 10.64 7.44
N ASN A 16 7.63 11.55 8.42
CA ASN A 16 7.63 11.21 9.84
C ASN A 16 6.25 10.77 10.34
N ASP A 17 5.17 11.23 9.73
CA ASP A 17 3.79 10.83 10.06
C ASP A 17 3.39 9.48 9.45
N HIS A 18 4.19 8.95 8.52
CA HIS A 18 3.98 7.61 8.02
C HIS A 18 4.06 6.55 9.12
N TRP A 19 3.12 5.59 9.12
CA TRP A 19 3.10 4.50 10.10
C TRP A 19 4.38 3.63 10.09
N THR A 20 5.17 3.64 9.01
CA THR A 20 6.48 2.95 8.92
C THR A 20 7.64 3.78 9.44
N ALA A 21 7.43 5.04 9.84
CA ALA A 21 8.43 5.89 10.46
C ALA A 21 8.83 5.35 11.83
N LYS A 22 10.05 5.69 12.26
CA LYS A 22 10.67 5.12 13.47
C LYS A 22 9.83 5.34 14.74
N SER A 23 9.18 6.50 14.86
CA SER A 23 8.29 6.87 15.96
C SER A 23 7.07 5.95 16.08
N HIS A 24 6.50 5.54 14.94
CA HIS A 24 5.24 4.79 14.87
C HIS A 24 5.41 3.27 14.78
N LYS A 25 6.64 2.78 14.54
CA LYS A 25 6.90 1.33 14.34
C LYS A 25 6.40 0.44 15.48
N LYS A 26 6.50 0.89 16.73
CA LYS A 26 6.09 0.09 17.88
C LYS A 26 4.58 -0.13 17.88
N GLU A 27 3.81 0.95 17.90
CA GLU A 27 2.34 0.89 17.91
C GLU A 27 1.78 0.23 16.64
N ARG A 28 2.41 0.49 15.49
CA ARG A 28 2.06 -0.18 14.24
C ARG A 28 2.20 -1.70 14.33
N ASN A 29 3.35 -2.16 14.81
CA ASN A 29 3.63 -3.59 14.92
C ASN A 29 2.64 -4.25 15.89
N GLU A 30 2.38 -3.62 17.04
CA GLU A 30 1.38 -4.09 18.02
C GLU A 30 -0.02 -4.20 17.40
N LEU A 31 -0.46 -3.19 16.63
CA LEU A 31 -1.73 -3.24 15.91
C LEU A 31 -1.79 -4.41 14.92
N ILE A 32 -0.74 -4.61 14.12
CA ILE A 32 -0.68 -5.69 13.14
C ILE A 32 -0.74 -7.06 13.86
N GLU A 33 0.01 -7.24 14.94
CA GLU A 33 -0.01 -8.48 15.73
C GLU A 33 -1.42 -8.77 16.28
N TRP A 34 -2.09 -7.78 16.85
CA TRP A 34 -3.47 -7.93 17.34
C TRP A 34 -4.45 -8.30 16.23
N MET A 35 -4.32 -7.67 15.05
CA MET A 35 -5.16 -8.03 13.90
C MET A 35 -4.87 -9.46 13.42
N GLN A 36 -3.62 -9.93 13.48
CA GLN A 36 -3.25 -11.28 13.07
C GLN A 36 -3.76 -12.33 14.05
N GLU A 37 -3.74 -12.04 15.35
CA GLU A 37 -4.36 -12.86 16.38
C GLU A 37 -5.88 -12.90 16.21
N LEU A 38 -6.52 -11.75 15.98
CA LEU A 38 -7.95 -11.67 15.73
C LEU A 38 -8.35 -12.50 14.49
N ALA A 39 -7.59 -12.38 13.40
CA ALA A 39 -7.79 -13.17 12.18
C ALA A 39 -7.72 -14.68 12.44
N LEU A 40 -6.75 -15.12 13.25
CA LEU A 40 -6.58 -16.52 13.63
C LEU A 40 -7.73 -17.03 14.50
N VAL A 41 -8.06 -16.32 15.58
CA VAL A 41 -9.06 -16.75 16.57
C VAL A 41 -10.48 -16.71 15.99
N LYS A 42 -10.80 -15.68 15.21
CA LYS A 42 -12.13 -15.47 14.63
C LYS A 42 -12.30 -16.04 13.23
N ARG A 43 -11.22 -16.57 12.62
CA ARG A 43 -11.21 -17.10 11.25
C ARG A 43 -11.72 -16.07 10.24
N LEU A 44 -11.19 -14.85 10.32
CA LEU A 44 -11.57 -13.73 9.45
C LEU A 44 -10.40 -13.23 8.60
N ARG A 45 -10.73 -12.43 7.59
CA ARG A 45 -9.76 -11.69 6.78
C ARG A 45 -9.69 -10.24 7.22
N VAL A 46 -8.47 -9.72 7.30
CA VAL A 46 -8.22 -8.30 7.57
C VAL A 46 -7.59 -7.69 6.32
N THR A 47 -8.09 -6.52 5.94
CA THR A 47 -7.51 -5.66 4.91
C THR A 47 -7.56 -4.24 5.42
N PHE A 48 -6.44 -3.53 5.33
CA PHE A 48 -6.35 -2.12 5.64
C PHE A 48 -6.72 -1.29 4.41
N LEU A 49 -7.59 -0.31 4.58
CA LEU A 49 -7.81 0.75 3.61
C LEU A 49 -7.11 2.00 4.13
N SER A 50 -6.09 2.44 3.41
CA SER A 50 -5.22 3.56 3.80
C SER A 50 -5.26 4.68 2.75
N GLY A 51 -4.84 5.88 3.12
CA GLY A 51 -4.77 7.02 2.21
C GLY A 51 -3.78 8.08 2.65
N ASP A 52 -4.06 9.34 2.31
CA ASP A 52 -3.27 10.53 2.66
C ASP A 52 -1.88 10.65 2.00
N VAL A 53 -1.35 9.58 1.40
CA VAL A 53 -0.03 9.56 0.75
C VAL A 53 -0.02 9.97 -0.74
N HIS A 54 -1.16 10.43 -1.25
CA HIS A 54 -1.38 11.00 -2.59
C HIS A 54 -0.94 10.11 -3.78
N CYS A 55 -0.86 8.79 -3.57
CA CYS A 55 -0.55 7.80 -4.60
C CYS A 55 -1.39 6.54 -4.39
N ALA A 56 -1.38 5.67 -5.40
CA ALA A 56 -1.96 4.33 -5.27
C ALA A 56 -0.84 3.30 -5.10
N ALA A 57 -1.02 2.39 -4.15
CA ALA A 57 -0.12 1.27 -3.92
C ALA A 57 -0.84 0.16 -3.15
N VAL A 58 -0.27 -1.05 -3.13
CA VAL A 58 -0.78 -2.13 -2.28
C VAL A 58 0.38 -2.77 -1.53
N GLY A 59 0.33 -2.68 -0.20
CA GLY A 59 1.19 -3.41 0.71
C GLY A 59 0.62 -4.81 0.99
N LEU A 60 1.49 -5.75 1.32
CA LEU A 60 1.15 -7.12 1.67
C LEU A 60 1.95 -7.55 2.90
N LEU A 61 1.23 -7.93 3.94
CA LEU A 61 1.72 -8.71 5.06
C LEU A 61 1.41 -10.19 4.78
N LYS A 62 2.34 -11.09 5.08
CA LYS A 62 2.15 -12.55 4.94
C LYS A 62 3.10 -13.30 5.84
N THR A 63 2.88 -14.61 6.00
CA THR A 63 3.81 -15.48 6.71
C THR A 63 5.20 -15.43 6.04
N LEU A 64 6.24 -15.29 6.86
CA LEU A 64 7.62 -15.22 6.44
C LEU A 64 8.04 -16.51 5.73
N ALA A 65 8.39 -16.39 4.45
CA ALA A 65 8.87 -17.52 3.66
C ALA A 65 10.26 -17.97 4.15
N LYS A 66 10.36 -19.21 4.61
CA LYS A 66 11.61 -19.83 5.04
C LYS A 66 12.21 -20.62 3.86
N PRO A 67 13.54 -20.63 3.65
CA PRO A 67 14.16 -21.20 2.43
C PRO A 67 13.87 -22.68 2.12
N LYS A 68 13.31 -23.43 3.08
CA LYS A 68 13.05 -24.87 2.97
C LYS A 68 11.58 -25.24 3.23
N GLU A 69 10.71 -24.24 3.34
CA GLU A 69 9.30 -24.44 3.64
C GLU A 69 8.47 -23.90 2.48
N ASP A 70 7.40 -24.61 2.13
CA ASP A 70 6.44 -24.13 1.16
C ASP A 70 5.76 -22.85 1.69
N SER A 71 5.53 -21.89 0.81
CA SER A 71 4.80 -20.68 1.17
C SER A 71 3.37 -21.05 1.57
N VAL A 72 2.89 -20.50 2.70
CA VAL A 72 1.50 -20.65 3.10
C VAL A 72 0.60 -20.04 2.01
N SER A 73 -0.41 -20.80 1.58
CA SER A 73 -1.37 -20.28 0.61
C SER A 73 -2.10 -19.07 1.20
N PRO A 74 -2.39 -18.00 0.43
CA PRO A 74 -3.11 -16.84 0.94
C PRO A 74 -4.36 -17.27 1.71
N GLY A 75 -5.14 -18.20 1.15
CA GLY A 75 -6.34 -18.86 1.69
C GLY A 75 -6.23 -19.37 3.14
N GLN A 76 -5.06 -19.80 3.57
CA GLN A 76 -4.81 -20.42 4.88
C GLN A 76 -3.93 -19.56 5.80
N ASP A 77 -3.39 -18.46 5.28
CA ASP A 77 -2.47 -17.61 6.00
C ASP A 77 -3.22 -16.52 6.79
N HIS A 78 -3.28 -16.65 8.12
CA HIS A 78 -3.90 -15.64 9.00
C HIS A 78 -3.07 -14.34 9.07
N ARG A 79 -1.81 -14.36 8.63
CA ARG A 79 -0.96 -13.17 8.50
C ARG A 79 -1.14 -12.46 7.16
N TYR A 80 -1.83 -13.10 6.20
CA TYR A 80 -2.11 -12.50 4.90
C TYR A 80 -3.09 -11.34 5.04
N MET A 81 -2.57 -10.12 4.92
CA MET A 81 -3.33 -8.88 5.00
C MET A 81 -2.86 -7.91 3.93
N LEU A 82 -3.80 -7.37 3.16
CA LEU A 82 -3.51 -6.31 2.21
C LEU A 82 -3.61 -4.96 2.92
N ASN A 83 -2.76 -4.03 2.50
CA ASN A 83 -2.95 -2.61 2.76
C ASN A 83 -3.17 -1.91 1.43
N VAL A 84 -4.44 -1.63 1.09
CA VAL A 84 -4.83 -0.94 -0.13
C VAL A 84 -4.71 0.56 0.13
N VAL A 85 -3.71 1.17 -0.50
CA VAL A 85 -3.39 2.59 -0.34
C VAL A 85 -4.01 3.34 -1.50
N THR A 86 -4.94 4.24 -1.20
CA THR A 86 -5.66 5.07 -2.18
C THR A 86 -5.87 6.47 -1.63
N SER A 87 -5.78 7.49 -2.47
CA SER A 87 -5.91 8.90 -2.03
C SER A 87 -6.92 9.63 -2.89
N ALA A 88 -7.80 10.40 -2.24
CA ALA A 88 -8.93 11.07 -2.87
C ALA A 88 -8.53 11.89 -4.12
N ILE A 89 -9.42 11.90 -5.12
CA ILE A 89 -9.24 12.53 -6.46
C ILE A 89 -9.05 14.07 -6.40
N VAL A 90 -8.98 14.68 -5.22
CA VAL A 90 -8.70 16.13 -5.10
C VAL A 90 -7.22 16.42 -4.86
N ASN A 91 -6.43 15.45 -4.38
CA ASN A 91 -5.07 15.71 -3.92
C ASN A 91 -4.06 15.70 -5.07
N THR A 92 -3.11 16.62 -5.03
CA THR A 92 -2.02 16.64 -6.01
C THR A 92 -1.02 15.54 -5.65
N PRO A 93 -0.61 14.67 -6.60
CA PRO A 93 0.37 13.63 -6.33
C PRO A 93 1.69 14.19 -5.78
N PRO A 94 2.47 13.40 -5.02
CA PRO A 94 3.76 13.83 -4.52
C PRO A 94 4.72 14.14 -5.68
N PRO A 95 5.77 14.95 -5.44
CA PRO A 95 6.80 15.20 -6.44
C PRO A 95 7.42 13.91 -6.99
N ASN A 96 7.73 13.89 -8.29
CA ASN A 96 8.28 12.69 -8.96
C ASN A 96 9.55 12.13 -8.28
N GLY A 97 10.39 12.98 -7.68
CA GLY A 97 11.58 12.53 -6.96
C GLY A 97 11.24 11.67 -5.74
N VAL A 98 10.22 12.05 -4.98
CA VAL A 98 9.72 11.30 -3.81
C VAL A 98 9.16 9.96 -4.26
N LEU A 99 8.28 9.96 -5.27
CA LEU A 99 7.71 8.73 -5.84
C LEU A 99 8.79 7.77 -6.34
N THR A 100 9.86 8.29 -6.95
CA THR A 100 10.99 7.47 -7.41
C THR A 100 11.75 6.87 -6.24
N MET A 101 12.05 7.66 -5.20
CA MET A 101 12.70 7.19 -3.98
C MET A 101 11.89 6.09 -3.29
N VAL A 102 10.59 6.32 -3.06
CA VAL A 102 9.71 5.32 -2.41
C VAL A 102 9.58 4.08 -3.30
N GLY A 103 9.51 4.25 -4.63
CA GLY A 103 9.50 3.13 -5.58
C GLY A 103 10.75 2.25 -5.52
N LEU A 104 11.93 2.84 -5.31
CA LEU A 104 13.19 2.09 -5.11
C LEU A 104 13.22 1.32 -3.78
N LEU A 105 12.46 1.77 -2.78
CA LEU A 105 12.33 1.09 -1.49
C LEU A 105 11.22 0.03 -1.50
N ALA A 106 10.24 0.14 -2.40
CA ALA A 106 9.08 -0.76 -2.48
C ALA A 106 9.45 -2.23 -2.74
N ASP A 107 10.55 -2.48 -3.46
CA ASP A 107 11.05 -3.84 -3.72
C ASP A 107 11.82 -4.43 -2.53
N LYS A 108 12.17 -3.60 -1.53
CA LYS A 108 12.87 -4.06 -0.32
C LYS A 108 11.85 -4.50 0.72
N LYS A 109 12.02 -5.73 1.20
CA LYS A 109 11.24 -6.27 2.33
C LYS A 109 11.44 -5.42 3.58
N HIS A 110 10.35 -4.98 4.20
CA HIS A 110 10.40 -4.27 5.46
C HIS A 110 10.41 -5.27 6.63
N ARG A 111 11.58 -5.44 7.25
CA ARG A 111 11.85 -6.58 8.15
C ARG A 111 11.49 -6.30 9.62
N THR A 112 10.54 -5.40 9.88
CA THR A 112 10.23 -5.01 11.27
C THR A 112 9.46 -6.05 12.04
N MET A 113 8.90 -7.06 11.37
CA MET A 113 8.02 -8.07 11.98
C MET A 113 8.54 -9.52 11.79
N HIS A 114 9.81 -9.69 11.41
CA HIS A 114 10.39 -11.04 11.22
C HIS A 114 10.44 -11.83 12.55
N TYR A 115 10.42 -11.15 13.71
CA TYR A 115 10.35 -11.81 15.02
C TYR A 115 8.99 -12.50 15.28
N THR A 116 7.93 -12.15 14.55
CA THR A 116 6.61 -12.82 14.61
C THR A 116 6.31 -13.70 13.40
N ASP A 117 7.34 -14.07 12.62
CA ASP A 117 7.21 -14.79 11.36
C ASP A 117 6.30 -14.06 10.33
N THR A 118 6.33 -12.72 10.32
CA THR A 118 5.60 -11.91 9.32
C THR A 118 6.57 -11.20 8.38
N ASP A 119 6.39 -11.37 7.08
CA ASP A 119 7.06 -10.59 6.04
C ASP A 119 6.16 -9.46 5.54
N GLU A 120 6.78 -8.35 5.16
CA GLU A 120 6.10 -7.17 4.61
C GLU A 120 6.74 -6.79 3.28
N CYS A 121 5.94 -6.78 2.22
CA CYS A 121 6.37 -6.43 0.87
C CYS A 121 5.29 -5.63 0.12
N MET A 122 5.63 -5.11 -1.06
CA MET A 122 4.68 -4.45 -1.95
C MET A 122 4.20 -5.39 -3.05
N VAL A 123 2.94 -5.23 -3.47
CA VAL A 123 2.38 -5.97 -4.61
C VAL A 123 2.72 -5.21 -5.91
N PRO A 124 3.34 -5.86 -6.90
CA PRO A 124 3.67 -5.23 -8.19
C PRO A 124 2.41 -5.13 -9.07
N LEU A 125 1.50 -4.24 -8.70
CA LEU A 125 0.17 -4.10 -9.29
C LEU A 125 0.16 -3.45 -10.68
N PHE A 126 1.07 -2.50 -10.93
CA PHE A 126 1.01 -1.67 -12.13
C PHE A 126 1.88 -2.25 -13.25
N GLU A 127 1.23 -2.78 -14.29
CA GLU A 127 1.90 -3.28 -15.49
C GLU A 127 2.07 -2.19 -16.56
N ARG A 128 1.19 -1.19 -16.57
CA ARG A 128 1.14 -0.08 -17.52
C ARG A 128 0.77 1.22 -16.81
N ASP A 129 1.20 2.36 -17.36
CA ASP A 129 0.67 3.67 -16.97
C ASP A 129 -0.68 3.92 -17.68
N VAL A 130 -1.38 4.98 -17.29
CA VAL A 130 -2.75 5.33 -17.76
C VAL A 130 -2.86 5.60 -19.27
N ASN A 131 -1.73 5.73 -19.96
CA ASN A 131 -1.60 5.91 -21.40
C ASN A 131 -1.13 4.64 -22.14
N GLY A 132 -0.95 3.52 -21.42
CA GLY A 132 -0.50 2.24 -21.96
C GLY A 132 1.02 2.06 -22.06
N SER A 133 1.82 3.09 -21.73
CA SER A 133 3.29 2.98 -21.70
C SER A 133 3.76 2.17 -20.49
N ALA A 134 5.05 1.80 -20.48
CA ALA A 134 5.66 1.21 -19.30
C ALA A 134 5.55 2.16 -18.09
N PRO A 135 5.22 1.66 -16.89
CA PRO A 135 5.07 2.49 -15.71
C PRO A 135 6.44 2.86 -15.16
N LYS A 136 6.53 4.03 -14.51
CA LYS A 136 7.76 4.44 -13.79
C LYS A 136 8.08 3.53 -12.61
N SER A 137 7.04 2.94 -11.99
CA SER A 137 7.14 1.97 -10.91
C SER A 137 6.02 0.96 -11.05
N ARG A 138 6.32 -0.32 -10.82
CA ARG A 138 5.31 -1.39 -10.79
C ARG A 138 4.53 -1.44 -9.48
N PHE A 139 4.99 -0.72 -8.46
CA PHE A 139 4.44 -0.79 -7.10
C PHE A 139 3.62 0.45 -6.71
N ILE A 140 3.90 1.60 -7.35
CA ILE A 140 3.36 2.90 -6.94
C ILE A 140 2.89 3.67 -8.17
N MET A 141 1.67 4.18 -8.12
CA MET A 141 1.10 5.07 -9.13
C MET A 141 0.86 6.46 -8.53
N GLY A 142 1.74 7.41 -8.88
CA GLY A 142 1.67 8.80 -8.45
C GLY A 142 0.65 9.63 -9.23
N ARG A 143 -0.61 9.24 -9.16
CA ARG A 143 -1.75 9.91 -9.81
C ARG A 143 -2.95 9.87 -8.87
N ARG A 144 -3.87 10.81 -9.10
CA ARG A 144 -5.16 10.83 -8.41
C ARG A 144 -5.89 9.53 -8.65
N ASN A 145 -6.47 8.95 -7.61
CA ASN A 145 -7.05 7.62 -7.69
C ASN A 145 -8.21 7.45 -6.71
N TRP A 146 -8.87 6.32 -6.77
CA TRP A 146 -9.85 5.86 -5.79
C TRP A 146 -9.92 4.33 -5.82
N CYS A 147 -10.44 3.72 -4.76
CA CYS A 147 -10.64 2.27 -4.72
C CYS A 147 -12.13 1.95 -4.70
N GLN A 148 -12.56 1.08 -5.61
CA GLN A 148 -13.85 0.42 -5.55
C GLN A 148 -13.69 -0.89 -4.79
N VAL A 149 -14.61 -1.16 -3.86
CA VAL A 149 -14.69 -2.46 -3.18
C VAL A 149 -16.04 -3.07 -3.49
N GLN A 150 -16.05 -4.28 -4.05
CA GLN A 150 -17.26 -5.05 -4.32
C GLN A 150 -17.22 -6.37 -3.59
N TYR A 151 -18.35 -6.79 -3.03
CA TYR A 151 -18.50 -8.12 -2.46
C TYR A 151 -18.94 -9.09 -3.57
N ASP A 152 -18.20 -10.18 -3.74
CA ASP A 152 -18.55 -11.25 -4.65
C ASP A 152 -19.35 -12.31 -3.89
N GLU A 153 -20.66 -12.39 -4.16
CA GLU A 153 -21.56 -13.35 -3.51
C GLU A 153 -21.25 -14.81 -3.84
N VAL A 154 -20.60 -15.09 -4.97
CA VAL A 154 -20.28 -16.46 -5.41
C VAL A 154 -19.07 -17.00 -4.66
N THR A 155 -18.01 -16.18 -4.56
CA THR A 155 -16.78 -16.58 -3.87
C THR A 155 -16.77 -16.23 -2.38
N GLY A 156 -17.67 -15.34 -1.95
CA GLY A 156 -17.65 -14.73 -0.62
C GLY A 156 -16.47 -13.76 -0.41
N GLY A 157 -15.76 -13.40 -1.48
CA GLY A 157 -14.58 -12.55 -1.46
C GLY A 157 -14.89 -11.05 -1.61
N LEU A 158 -13.86 -10.23 -1.45
CA LEU A 158 -13.89 -8.80 -1.76
C LEU A 158 -13.00 -8.54 -2.98
N ASP A 159 -13.56 -7.90 -4.00
CA ASP A 159 -12.86 -7.40 -5.18
C ASP A 159 -12.50 -5.93 -4.96
N PHE A 160 -11.19 -5.65 -4.96
CA PHE A 160 -10.63 -4.30 -4.82
C PHE A 160 -10.11 -3.82 -6.16
N ARG A 161 -10.71 -2.77 -6.72
CA ARG A 161 -10.29 -2.16 -7.99
C ARG A 161 -9.78 -0.75 -7.75
N ILE A 162 -8.49 -0.55 -7.98
CA ILE A 162 -7.90 0.79 -7.97
C ILE A 162 -8.19 1.45 -9.31
N ARG A 163 -8.70 2.69 -9.26
CA ARG A 163 -9.05 3.48 -10.44
C ARG A 163 -8.19 4.73 -10.45
N VAL A 164 -7.44 4.93 -11.52
CA VAL A 164 -6.44 5.99 -11.65
C VAL A 164 -6.90 7.02 -12.66
N GLU A 165 -6.81 8.30 -12.30
CA GLU A 165 -7.14 9.41 -13.19
C GLU A 165 -6.24 9.43 -14.43
N ARG A 166 -6.88 9.42 -15.61
CA ARG A 166 -6.19 9.44 -16.89
C ARG A 166 -5.50 10.78 -17.13
N GLU A 167 -6.20 11.87 -16.89
CA GLU A 167 -5.72 13.23 -17.05
C GLU A 167 -6.31 14.15 -15.98
N LYS A 168 -5.52 15.14 -15.55
CA LYS A 168 -5.90 16.03 -14.46
C LYS A 168 -7.15 16.84 -14.82
N GLY A 169 -8.28 16.54 -14.17
CA GLY A 169 -9.47 17.39 -14.14
C GLY A 169 -10.59 16.96 -15.08
N ILE A 170 -10.39 15.88 -15.84
CA ILE A 170 -11.40 15.40 -16.80
C ILE A 170 -12.42 14.43 -16.18
N GLY A 171 -12.19 13.97 -14.94
CA GLY A 171 -13.08 13.04 -14.24
C GLY A 171 -13.09 11.60 -14.77
N ALA A 172 -12.20 11.26 -15.70
CA ALA A 172 -12.09 9.91 -16.28
C ALA A 172 -10.98 9.10 -15.62
N THR A 173 -11.27 7.83 -15.32
CA THR A 173 -10.31 6.90 -14.71
C THR A 173 -10.16 5.60 -15.48
N VAL A 174 -8.98 4.99 -15.38
CA VAL A 174 -8.66 3.65 -15.87
C VAL A 174 -8.41 2.72 -14.69
N GLU A 175 -8.54 1.41 -14.92
CA GLU A 175 -8.13 0.37 -13.95
C GLU A 175 -6.62 0.13 -14.04
#